data_AF-A0A0N1GC44-F1
#
_entry.id   AF-A0A0N1GC44-F1
#
_cell.length_a   1.000
_cell.length_b   1.000
_cell.length_c   1.000
_cell.angle_alpha   90.00
_cell.angle_beta   90.00
_cell.angle_gamma   90.00
#
_symmetry.space_group_name_H-M   'P 1'
#
loop_
_entity.id
_entity.type
_entity.pdbx_description
1 polymer ?
#
loop_
_entity_poly.entity_id
_entity_poly.type
_entity_poly.pdbx_seq_one_letter_code
_entity_poly.pdbx_strand_id
1 'polypeptide(L)'
;MRLEDAWDTLPVNLQYPLTSRKRMTPLYASTDVIDASDFHPLLTVHVGDIPDRVVDDGSRTALDEFLTSYPGTAGYEDFARRRIGPDEGPNYERHHPDAGWLIMHWQMPVETGTATQRHKRLHAMTRGYAGHRYFFPAVAGRSRELHPLMAWWTVLYALSMLARYQPAQWASHINVDGSRHTVPIEKVLERAMEHLPVLIADTIEEVSAWA
;
A
#
# COMPACT_ATOMS: atom_id res chain seq x y z
N MET A 1 -9.88 -15.97 -4.33
CA MET A 1 -9.39 -14.85 -3.51
C MET A 1 -10.02 -14.98 -2.14
N ARG A 2 -9.24 -14.99 -1.07
CA ARG A 2 -9.75 -15.08 0.30
C ARG A 2 -10.06 -13.68 0.84
N LEU A 3 -10.89 -13.55 1.88
CA LEU A 3 -11.25 -12.25 2.44
C LEU A 3 -10.01 -11.52 2.95
N GLU A 4 -9.09 -12.24 3.60
CA GLU A 4 -7.84 -11.69 4.09
C GLU A 4 -6.97 -11.08 2.97
N ASP A 5 -7.08 -11.55 1.73
CA ASP A 5 -6.33 -10.99 0.60
C ASP A 5 -6.82 -9.58 0.24
N ALA A 6 -8.15 -9.36 0.24
CA ALA A 6 -8.70 -8.02 0.04
C ALA A 6 -8.50 -7.14 1.29
N TRP A 7 -8.65 -7.73 2.47
CA TRP A 7 -8.46 -7.02 3.74
C TRP A 7 -7.07 -6.42 3.88
N ASP A 8 -6.04 -7.21 3.53
CA ASP A 8 -4.64 -6.81 3.64
C ASP A 8 -4.26 -5.70 2.65
N THR A 9 -5.03 -5.51 1.56
CA THR A 9 -4.82 -4.43 0.60
C THR A 9 -5.40 -3.08 1.03
N LEU A 10 -6.08 -2.99 2.17
CA LEU A 10 -6.62 -1.72 2.66
C LEU A 10 -5.60 -1.02 3.59
N PRO A 11 -5.13 0.20 3.27
CA PRO A 11 -4.16 0.91 4.13
C PRO A 11 -4.65 1.12 5.57
N VAL A 12 -5.96 1.29 5.76
CA VAL A 12 -6.55 1.47 7.10
C VAL A 12 -6.48 0.23 7.98
N ASN A 13 -6.17 -0.93 7.40
CA ASN A 13 -6.10 -2.21 8.08
C ASN A 13 -4.65 -2.65 8.35
N LEU A 14 -3.65 -1.81 8.09
CA LEU A 14 -2.25 -2.13 8.38
C LEU A 14 -2.07 -2.51 9.86
N GLN A 15 -2.67 -1.74 10.77
CA GLN A 15 -2.62 -1.97 12.22
C GLN A 15 -3.62 -3.03 12.73
N TYR A 16 -4.59 -3.44 11.90
CA TYR A 16 -5.69 -4.31 12.32
C TYR A 16 -5.88 -5.50 11.35
N PRO A 17 -4.90 -6.42 11.30
CA PRO A 17 -4.99 -7.59 10.44
C PRO A 17 -6.03 -8.60 10.94
N LEU A 18 -6.65 -9.34 10.02
CA LEU A 18 -7.51 -10.48 10.38
C LEU A 18 -6.73 -11.70 10.88
N THR A 19 -5.46 -11.85 10.47
CA THR A 19 -4.62 -13.01 10.76
C THR A 19 -3.17 -12.61 10.95
N SER A 20 -2.36 -13.47 11.56
CA SER A 20 -0.91 -13.28 11.75
C SER A 20 -0.05 -13.79 10.58
N ARG A 21 -0.65 -14.00 9.40
CA ARG A 21 0.08 -14.52 8.23
C ARG A 21 1.09 -13.50 7.71
N LYS A 22 2.01 -13.93 6.84
CA LYS A 22 2.82 -12.99 6.04
C LYS A 22 1.90 -12.25 5.06
N ARG A 23 1.80 -10.93 5.22
CA ARG A 23 0.89 -10.07 4.46
C ARG A 23 1.58 -9.43 3.27
N MET A 24 0.76 -9.09 2.28
CA MET A 24 1.09 -8.14 1.22
C MET A 24 0.25 -6.90 1.46
N THR A 25 0.89 -5.85 1.93
CA THR A 25 0.26 -4.59 2.34
C THR A 25 0.55 -3.49 1.34
N PRO A 26 -0.32 -2.48 1.17
CA PRO A 26 0.02 -1.30 0.37
C PRO A 26 1.29 -0.64 0.90
N LEU A 27 2.13 -0.15 -0.01
CA LEU A 27 3.32 0.63 0.34
C LEU A 27 3.00 2.11 0.16
N TYR A 28 3.16 2.90 1.22
CA TYR A 28 2.96 4.34 1.14
C TYR A 28 4.02 4.96 0.21
N ALA A 29 3.60 5.89 -0.64
CA ALA A 29 4.49 6.67 -1.49
C ALA A 29 4.35 8.14 -1.13
N SER A 30 5.35 8.69 -0.43
CA SER A 30 5.32 10.09 0.00
C SER A 30 5.36 11.02 -1.21
N THR A 31 4.47 12.02 -1.18
CA THR A 31 4.45 13.14 -2.11
C THR A 31 5.16 14.38 -1.56
N ASP A 32 5.53 14.38 -0.28
CA ASP A 32 5.98 15.56 0.45
C ASP A 32 7.39 16.01 0.06
N VAL A 33 8.20 15.07 -0.45
CA VAL A 33 9.63 15.25 -0.76
C VAL A 33 9.89 15.28 -2.26
N ILE A 34 8.87 15.46 -3.11
CA ILE A 34 9.09 15.61 -4.56
C ILE A 34 9.62 17.00 -4.85
N ASP A 35 10.93 17.18 -4.67
CA ASP A 35 11.59 18.47 -4.83
C ASP A 35 11.63 18.87 -6.32
N ALA A 36 11.24 20.12 -6.57
CA ALA A 36 11.29 20.78 -7.87
C ALA A 36 12.71 21.24 -8.23
N SER A 37 13.58 21.37 -7.24
CA SER A 37 14.92 21.95 -7.37
C SER A 37 16.00 20.93 -7.73
N ASP A 38 15.66 19.64 -7.68
CA ASP A 38 16.55 18.54 -8.01
C ASP A 38 16.67 18.37 -9.53
N PHE A 39 17.75 18.89 -10.12
CA PHE A 39 18.06 18.77 -11.54
C PHE A 39 18.68 17.40 -11.91
N HIS A 40 18.19 16.30 -11.33
CA HIS A 40 18.71 14.96 -11.61
C HIS A 40 17.67 14.09 -12.36
N PRO A 41 18.12 13.13 -13.18
CA PRO A 41 17.26 12.31 -14.05
C PRO A 41 16.46 11.24 -13.30
N LEU A 42 16.44 11.28 -11.97
CA LEU A 42 15.75 10.30 -11.14
C LEU A 42 14.54 10.95 -10.47
N LEU A 43 13.48 10.17 -10.32
CA LEU A 43 12.40 10.43 -9.38
C LEU A 43 12.77 9.74 -8.07
N THR A 44 12.99 10.52 -7.02
CA THR A 44 13.24 10.03 -5.66
C THR A 44 11.92 9.99 -4.89
N VAL A 45 11.59 8.83 -4.30
CA VAL A 45 10.36 8.63 -3.54
C VAL A 45 10.68 7.96 -2.21
N HIS A 46 10.13 8.48 -1.12
CA HIS A 46 10.15 7.80 0.17
C HIS A 46 9.00 6.79 0.19
N VAL A 47 9.36 5.51 0.23
CA VAL A 47 8.43 4.39 0.26
C VAL A 47 8.31 3.86 1.67
N GLY A 48 7.12 3.93 2.25
CA GLY A 48 6.81 3.49 3.60
C GLY A 48 6.02 2.19 3.63
N ASP A 49 5.66 1.76 4.84
CA ASP A 49 4.88 0.54 5.13
C ASP A 49 5.54 -0.76 4.65
N ILE A 50 6.88 -0.76 4.54
CA ILE A 50 7.65 -1.96 4.21
C ILE A 50 7.60 -2.92 5.41
N PRO A 51 7.15 -4.17 5.24
CA PRO A 51 6.99 -5.11 6.36
C PRO A 51 8.32 -5.44 7.05
N ASP A 52 8.29 -5.60 8.36
CA ASP A 52 9.48 -5.90 9.18
C ASP A 52 10.29 -7.08 8.66
N ARG A 53 9.65 -8.16 8.16
CA ARG A 53 10.36 -9.31 7.59
C ARG A 53 11.30 -8.97 6.42
N VAL A 54 11.02 -7.89 5.68
CA VAL A 54 11.86 -7.41 4.57
C VAL A 54 12.95 -6.50 5.13
N VAL A 55 12.58 -5.64 6.07
CA VAL A 55 13.49 -4.70 6.74
C VAL A 55 14.56 -5.42 7.56
N ASP A 56 14.16 -6.46 8.31
CA ASP A 56 15.00 -7.30 9.17
C ASP A 56 15.99 -8.14 8.36
N ASP A 57 15.56 -8.63 7.19
CA ASP A 57 16.43 -9.35 6.27
C ASP A 57 17.52 -8.42 5.72
N GLY A 58 17.13 -7.21 5.31
CA GLY A 58 18.06 -6.16 4.93
C GLY A 58 18.83 -6.44 3.63
N SER A 59 18.56 -7.54 2.94
CA SER A 59 19.19 -7.85 1.65
C SER A 59 18.45 -7.24 0.48
N ARG A 60 19.19 -6.92 -0.60
CA ARG A 60 18.61 -6.52 -1.88
C ARG A 60 17.69 -7.61 -2.44
N THR A 61 18.09 -8.88 -2.33
CA THR A 61 17.31 -10.01 -2.83
C THR A 61 15.93 -10.10 -2.17
N ALA A 62 15.85 -9.92 -0.84
CA ALA A 62 14.57 -9.94 -0.13
C ALA A 62 13.66 -8.77 -0.54
N LEU A 63 14.24 -7.58 -0.78
CA LEU A 63 13.51 -6.44 -1.32
C LEU A 63 12.99 -6.73 -2.74
N ASP A 64 13.86 -7.21 -3.63
CA ASP A 64 13.52 -7.53 -5.02
C ASP A 64 12.40 -8.57 -5.08
N GLU A 65 12.55 -9.68 -4.35
CA GLU A 65 11.53 -10.73 -4.28
C GLU A 65 10.19 -10.18 -3.78
N PHE A 66 10.22 -9.33 -2.75
CA PHE A 66 9.02 -8.70 -2.22
C PHE A 66 8.35 -7.75 -3.23
N LEU A 67 9.13 -6.91 -3.91
CA LEU A 67 8.63 -5.93 -4.86
C LEU A 67 8.06 -6.56 -6.13
N THR A 68 8.37 -7.82 -6.45
CA THR A 68 7.71 -8.55 -7.56
C THR A 68 6.18 -8.59 -7.43
N SER A 69 5.66 -8.50 -6.20
CA SER A 69 4.23 -8.47 -5.92
C SER A 69 3.60 -7.10 -6.16
N TYR A 70 4.37 -6.06 -6.52
CA TYR A 70 3.90 -4.68 -6.67
C TYR A 70 4.17 -4.18 -8.09
N PRO A 71 3.20 -4.31 -9.02
CA PRO A 71 3.41 -3.90 -10.40
C PRO A 71 3.85 -2.44 -10.55
N GLY A 72 3.36 -1.56 -9.68
CA GLY A 72 3.70 -0.14 -9.68
C GLY A 72 5.14 0.19 -9.30
N THR A 73 5.88 -0.71 -8.65
CA THR A 73 7.29 -0.47 -8.29
C THR A 73 8.25 -0.98 -9.37
N ALA A 74 7.73 -1.62 -10.42
CA ALA A 74 8.54 -2.13 -11.52
C ALA A 74 9.38 -1.02 -12.18
N GLY A 75 10.62 -1.37 -12.57
CA GLY A 75 11.55 -0.42 -13.19
C GLY A 75 12.12 0.62 -12.21
N TYR A 76 12.15 0.32 -10.92
CA TYR A 76 13.00 1.06 -9.99
C TYR A 76 14.47 0.77 -10.32
N GLU A 77 15.30 1.81 -10.26
CA GLU A 77 16.72 1.76 -10.66
C GLU A 77 17.64 1.48 -9.48
N ASP A 78 17.42 2.21 -8.39
CA ASP A 78 18.28 2.16 -7.21
C ASP A 78 17.51 2.53 -5.94
N PHE A 79 18.15 2.35 -4.79
CA PHE A 79 17.65 2.73 -3.49
C PHE A 79 18.78 3.30 -2.61
N ALA A 80 18.42 4.06 -1.57
CA ALA A 80 19.39 4.53 -0.60
C ALA A 80 20.07 3.35 0.13
N ARG A 81 21.41 3.38 0.21
CA ARG A 81 22.24 2.30 0.80
C ARG A 81 22.86 2.73 2.12
N ARG A 82 23.11 1.75 2.99
CA ARG A 82 23.54 1.98 4.38
C ARG A 82 24.95 2.60 4.47
N ARG A 83 25.78 2.37 3.45
CA ARG A 83 27.13 2.90 3.25
C ARG A 83 27.40 3.00 1.73
N ILE A 84 28.62 3.40 1.35
CA ILE A 84 29.05 3.49 -0.05
C ILE A 84 29.71 2.17 -0.45
N GLY A 85 28.99 1.32 -1.18
CA GLY A 85 29.48 0.06 -1.74
C GLY A 85 28.54 -0.52 -2.81
N PRO A 86 29.05 -1.32 -3.76
CA PRO A 86 28.23 -1.89 -4.84
C PRO A 86 27.28 -3.01 -4.37
N ASP A 87 27.62 -3.73 -3.29
CA ASP A 87 26.87 -4.89 -2.79
C ASP A 87 26.13 -4.64 -1.46
N GLU A 88 25.94 -3.37 -1.09
CA GLU A 88 25.32 -3.05 0.19
C GLU A 88 23.80 -3.02 0.12
N GLY A 89 23.18 -3.59 1.15
CA GLY A 89 21.73 -3.69 1.28
C GLY A 89 21.03 -2.34 1.49
N PRO A 90 19.69 -2.33 1.39
CA PRO A 90 18.90 -1.11 1.51
C PRO A 90 19.04 -0.44 2.89
N ASN A 91 19.10 0.89 2.91
CA ASN A 91 19.11 1.69 4.12
C ASN A 91 17.68 1.95 4.59
N TYR A 92 17.12 0.99 5.31
CA TYR A 92 15.80 1.18 5.88
C TYR A 92 15.82 2.13 7.07
N GLU A 93 14.93 3.11 7.05
CA GLU A 93 14.58 3.92 8.21
C GLU A 93 13.40 3.27 8.94
N ARG A 94 13.43 3.27 10.28
CA ARG A 94 12.33 2.77 11.10
C ARG A 94 11.67 3.94 11.80
N HIS A 95 10.49 4.31 11.34
CA HIS A 95 9.60 5.18 12.07
C HIS A 95 8.61 4.28 12.85
N HIS A 96 8.55 4.44 14.17
CA HIS A 96 7.67 3.73 15.11
C HIS A 96 6.20 3.58 14.65
N PRO A 97 5.47 2.55 15.12
CA PRO A 97 5.78 1.12 15.00
C PRO A 97 5.20 0.56 13.67
N ASP A 98 5.87 -0.46 13.12
CA ASP A 98 5.40 -1.40 12.08
C ASP A 98 5.56 -1.02 10.59
N ALA A 99 6.36 -0.01 10.26
CA ALA A 99 6.62 0.34 8.85
C ALA A 99 8.08 0.74 8.62
N GLY A 100 8.82 -0.09 7.90
CA GLY A 100 10.10 0.32 7.32
C GLY A 100 9.89 1.35 6.22
N TRP A 101 10.83 2.28 6.12
CA TRP A 101 10.88 3.30 5.09
C TRP A 101 12.15 3.13 4.28
N LEU A 102 12.04 3.31 2.97
CA LEU A 102 13.18 3.25 2.05
C LEU A 102 13.05 4.34 1.00
N ILE A 103 14.14 5.05 0.76
CA ILE A 103 14.22 5.96 -0.38
C ILE A 103 14.53 5.12 -1.62
N MET A 104 13.67 5.22 -2.63
CA MET A 104 13.78 4.50 -3.89
C MET A 104 13.83 5.49 -5.06
N HIS A 105 14.51 5.09 -6.13
CA HIS A 105 14.76 5.93 -7.30
C HIS A 105 14.25 5.26 -8.58
N TRP A 106 13.60 6.04 -9.45
CA TRP A 106 13.16 5.62 -10.79
C TRP A 106 13.70 6.57 -11.85
N GLN A 107 14.00 6.11 -13.06
CA GLN A 107 14.31 7.04 -14.15
C GLN A 107 13.09 7.92 -14.47
N MET A 108 13.39 9.20 -14.68
CA MET A 108 12.47 10.12 -15.31
C MET A 108 12.50 9.91 -16.83
N PRO A 109 11.34 9.91 -17.51
CA PRO A 109 11.30 9.84 -18.98
C PRO A 109 11.97 11.04 -19.69
N VAL A 110 12.25 12.11 -18.95
CA VAL A 110 12.88 13.34 -19.43
C VAL A 110 14.04 13.64 -18.48
N GLU A 111 15.21 14.00 -19.02
CA GLU A 111 16.46 14.17 -18.25
C GLU A 111 16.33 15.10 -17.03
N THR A 112 15.55 16.18 -17.17
CA THR A 112 15.24 17.10 -16.06
C THR A 112 13.76 17.37 -16.04
N GLY A 113 12.99 16.47 -15.41
CA GLY A 113 11.55 16.66 -15.26
C GLY A 113 11.20 17.74 -14.24
N THR A 114 10.25 18.61 -14.55
CA THR A 114 9.68 19.58 -13.60
C THR A 114 8.96 18.87 -12.45
N ALA A 115 8.69 19.57 -11.35
CA ALA A 115 7.88 19.02 -10.24
C ALA A 115 6.56 18.42 -10.73
N THR A 116 5.84 19.09 -11.64
CA THR A 116 4.59 18.57 -12.21
C THR A 116 4.80 17.28 -12.98
N GLN A 117 5.89 17.15 -13.74
CA GLN A 117 6.22 15.92 -14.47
C GLN A 117 6.62 14.79 -13.52
N ARG A 118 7.33 15.10 -12.43
CA ARG A 118 7.69 14.15 -11.37
C ARG A 118 6.45 13.63 -10.64
N HIS A 119 5.53 14.52 -10.26
CA HIS A 119 4.23 14.14 -9.69
C HIS A 119 3.44 13.28 -10.68
N LYS A 120 3.35 13.68 -11.96
CA LYS A 120 2.67 12.89 -12.98
C LYS A 120 3.28 11.49 -13.13
N ARG A 121 4.61 11.37 -13.05
CA ARG A 121 5.31 10.09 -13.07
C ARG A 121 4.95 9.24 -11.86
N LEU A 122 4.96 9.79 -10.65
CA LEU A 122 4.53 9.08 -9.44
C LEU A 122 3.06 8.62 -9.54
N HIS A 123 2.17 9.51 -9.99
CA HIS A 123 0.76 9.21 -10.18
C HIS A 123 0.52 8.09 -11.20
N ALA A 124 1.36 7.97 -12.22
CA ALA A 124 1.26 6.89 -13.20
C ALA A 124 1.66 5.51 -12.62
N MET A 125 2.40 5.48 -11.50
CA MET A 125 2.90 4.26 -10.86
C MET A 125 2.13 3.88 -9.59
N THR A 126 1.29 4.78 -9.07
CA THR A 126 0.60 4.65 -7.77
C THR A 126 -0.89 4.90 -7.91
N ARG A 127 -1.67 4.49 -6.89
CA ARG A 127 -3.10 4.82 -6.80
C ARG A 127 -3.37 5.79 -5.66
N GLY A 128 -4.42 6.60 -5.84
CA GLY A 128 -4.96 7.43 -4.78
C GLY A 128 -5.67 6.60 -3.73
N TYR A 129 -5.52 6.98 -2.47
CA TYR A 129 -6.32 6.47 -1.37
C TYR A 129 -6.41 7.53 -0.27
N ALA A 130 -7.61 8.09 -0.07
CA ALA A 130 -7.89 9.06 0.98
C ALA A 130 -6.91 10.25 0.97
N GLY A 131 -6.66 10.82 -0.20
CA GLY A 131 -5.73 11.95 -0.37
C GLY A 131 -4.23 11.58 -0.39
N HIS A 132 -3.88 10.31 -0.19
CA HIS A 132 -2.50 9.81 -0.21
C HIS A 132 -2.24 8.92 -1.43
N ARG A 133 -0.97 8.57 -1.66
CA ARG A 133 -0.53 7.70 -2.77
C ARG A 133 0.09 6.41 -2.25
N TYR A 134 -0.25 5.30 -2.90
CA TYR A 134 0.26 3.99 -2.53
C TYR A 134 0.58 3.13 -3.75
N PHE A 135 1.57 2.25 -3.58
CA PHE A 135 1.76 1.08 -4.44
C PHE A 135 0.94 -0.08 -3.86
N PHE A 136 0.01 -0.60 -4.65
CA PHE A 136 -0.83 -1.72 -4.24
C PHE A 136 -0.26 -3.06 -4.75
N PRO A 137 -0.32 -4.12 -3.94
CA PRO A 137 0.13 -5.42 -4.40
C PRO A 137 -0.88 -6.04 -5.37
N ALA A 138 -0.36 -6.84 -6.31
CA ALA A 138 -1.15 -7.75 -7.11
C ALA A 138 -1.51 -8.98 -6.26
N VAL A 139 -2.79 -9.12 -5.91
CA VAL A 139 -3.26 -10.19 -5.04
C VAL A 139 -3.80 -11.39 -5.81
N ALA A 140 -3.69 -12.57 -5.21
CA ALA A 140 -4.27 -13.83 -5.71
C ALA A 140 -3.83 -14.22 -7.14
N GLY A 141 -2.55 -14.05 -7.47
CA GLY A 141 -1.97 -14.46 -8.75
C GLY A 141 -2.41 -13.61 -9.94
N ARG A 142 -3.02 -12.44 -9.69
CA ARG A 142 -3.37 -11.49 -10.73
C ARG A 142 -2.13 -10.75 -11.21
N SER A 143 -2.16 -10.28 -12.46
CA SER A 143 -1.10 -9.43 -13.01
C SER A 143 -1.27 -7.94 -12.70
N ARG A 144 -2.40 -7.56 -12.08
CA ARG A 144 -2.76 -6.17 -11.78
C ARG A 144 -3.13 -6.03 -10.31
N GLU A 145 -2.80 -4.87 -9.76
CA GLU A 145 -3.25 -4.45 -8.43
C GLU A 145 -4.78 -4.44 -8.32
N LEU A 146 -5.29 -4.72 -7.12
CA LEU A 146 -6.71 -4.56 -6.82
C LEU A 146 -6.98 -3.09 -6.54
N HIS A 147 -7.91 -2.48 -7.27
CA HIS A 147 -8.31 -1.10 -7.01
C HIS A 147 -8.85 -0.98 -5.57
N PRO A 148 -8.47 0.04 -4.77
CA PRO A 148 -8.86 0.12 -3.36
C PRO A 148 -10.37 0.14 -3.13
N LEU A 149 -11.12 0.79 -4.03
CA LEU A 149 -12.59 0.78 -3.99
C LEU A 149 -13.16 -0.65 -4.14
N MET A 150 -12.53 -1.50 -4.96
CA MET A 150 -12.92 -2.90 -5.13
C MET A 150 -12.52 -3.76 -3.92
N ALA A 151 -11.40 -3.45 -3.27
CA ALA A 151 -11.02 -4.08 -2.01
C ALA A 151 -12.06 -3.78 -0.91
N TRP A 152 -12.44 -2.52 -0.75
CA TRP A 152 -13.50 -2.09 0.18
C TRP A 152 -14.84 -2.76 -0.12
N TRP A 153 -15.28 -2.75 -1.38
CA TRP A 153 -16.52 -3.41 -1.78
C TRP A 153 -16.49 -4.89 -1.42
N THR A 154 -15.38 -5.59 -1.69
CA THR A 154 -15.22 -7.01 -1.38
C THR A 154 -15.34 -7.28 0.12
N VAL A 155 -14.65 -6.48 0.94
CA VAL A 155 -14.66 -6.62 2.40
C VAL A 155 -16.06 -6.38 2.96
N LEU A 156 -16.69 -5.26 2.62
CA LEU A 156 -18.01 -4.91 3.13
C LEU A 156 -19.10 -5.87 2.64
N TYR A 157 -19.00 -6.33 1.39
CA TYR A 157 -19.90 -7.34 0.86
C TYR A 157 -19.77 -8.65 1.66
N ALA A 158 -18.55 -9.14 1.89
CA ALA A 158 -18.33 -10.35 2.68
C ALA A 158 -18.86 -10.24 4.11
N LEU A 159 -18.61 -9.11 4.79
CA LEU A 159 -19.15 -8.85 6.13
C LEU A 159 -20.68 -8.74 6.12
N SER A 160 -21.27 -8.11 5.09
CA SER A 160 -22.73 -8.05 4.93
C SER A 160 -23.35 -9.43 4.72
N MET A 161 -22.71 -10.28 3.91
CA MET A 161 -23.15 -11.66 3.69
C MET A 161 -23.06 -12.47 4.98
N LEU A 162 -21.98 -12.33 5.74
CA LEU A 162 -21.80 -13.00 7.04
C LEU A 162 -22.88 -12.57 8.04
N ALA A 163 -23.13 -11.26 8.17
CA ALA A 163 -24.15 -10.72 9.07
C ALA A 163 -25.57 -11.17 8.70
N ARG A 164 -25.91 -11.20 7.40
CA ARG A 164 -27.26 -11.54 6.94
C ARG A 164 -27.54 -13.04 6.93
N TYR A 165 -26.58 -13.85 6.49
CA TYR A 165 -26.82 -15.26 6.20
C TYR A 165 -26.21 -16.22 7.22
N GLN A 166 -25.30 -15.75 8.09
CA GLN A 166 -24.67 -16.56 9.13
C GLN A 166 -24.67 -15.83 10.49
N PRO A 167 -25.85 -15.45 11.02
CA PRO A 167 -25.95 -14.58 12.20
C PRO A 167 -25.27 -15.16 13.46
N ALA A 168 -25.25 -16.49 13.63
CA ALA A 168 -24.54 -17.12 14.74
C ALA A 168 -23.01 -16.98 14.62
N GLN A 169 -22.45 -17.11 13.40
CA GLN A 169 -21.02 -16.89 13.16
C GLN A 169 -20.67 -15.42 13.28
N TRP A 170 -21.51 -14.54 12.73
CA TRP A 170 -21.39 -13.10 12.91
C TRP A 170 -21.32 -12.71 14.39
N ALA A 171 -22.29 -13.15 15.20
CA ALA A 171 -22.32 -12.89 16.65
C ALA A 171 -21.06 -13.41 17.36
N SER A 172 -20.55 -14.57 16.96
CA SER A 172 -19.27 -15.09 17.48
C SER A 172 -18.09 -14.19 17.09
N HIS A 173 -18.04 -13.69 15.86
CA HIS A 173 -16.95 -12.87 15.35
C HIS A 173 -16.89 -11.46 15.93
N ILE A 174 -18.03 -10.89 16.34
CA ILE A 174 -18.13 -9.57 16.98
C ILE A 174 -18.18 -9.64 18.51
N ASN A 175 -18.01 -10.82 19.11
CA ASN A 175 -17.99 -10.96 20.56
C ASN A 175 -16.70 -10.35 21.13
N VAL A 176 -16.84 -9.23 21.85
CA VAL A 176 -15.73 -8.46 22.44
C VAL A 176 -14.87 -9.31 23.38
N ASP A 177 -15.48 -10.23 24.11
CA ASP A 177 -14.78 -11.00 25.16
C ASP A 177 -14.05 -12.24 24.63
N GLY A 178 -14.34 -12.68 23.39
CA GLY A 178 -13.95 -14.02 22.93
C GLY A 178 -13.42 -14.12 21.50
N SER A 179 -13.49 -13.06 20.71
CA SER A 179 -13.08 -13.10 19.30
C SER A 179 -11.93 -12.14 19.01
N ARG A 180 -10.84 -12.71 18.48
CA ARG A 180 -9.72 -11.94 17.92
C ARG A 180 -10.11 -11.08 16.71
N HIS A 181 -11.28 -11.35 16.11
CA HIS A 181 -11.76 -10.65 14.91
C HIS A 181 -12.60 -9.42 15.25
N THR A 182 -13.02 -9.25 16.51
CA THR A 182 -13.89 -8.14 16.92
C THR A 182 -13.25 -6.80 16.65
N VAL A 183 -12.03 -6.58 17.14
CA VAL A 183 -11.34 -5.28 16.98
C VAL A 183 -11.05 -4.96 15.49
N PRO A 184 -10.52 -5.88 14.66
CA PRO A 184 -10.40 -5.63 13.23
C PRO A 184 -11.72 -5.30 12.53
N ILE A 185 -12.80 -6.03 12.82
CA ILE A 185 -14.12 -5.80 12.21
C ILE A 185 -14.70 -4.44 12.64
N GLU A 186 -14.63 -4.12 13.93
CA GLU A 186 -15.08 -2.83 14.44
C GLU A 186 -14.32 -1.68 13.77
N LYS A 187 -12.98 -1.77 13.74
CA LYS A 187 -12.13 -0.73 13.19
C LYS A 187 -12.31 -0.53 11.70
N VAL A 188 -12.49 -1.59 10.91
CA VAL A 188 -12.74 -1.42 9.46
C VAL A 188 -14.09 -0.76 9.19
N LEU A 189 -15.12 -1.08 9.98
CA LEU A 189 -16.46 -0.50 9.83
C LEU A 189 -16.49 0.96 10.26
N GLU A 190 -15.81 1.30 11.35
CA GLU A 190 -15.60 2.69 11.81
C GLU A 190 -14.90 3.51 10.71
N ARG A 191 -13.78 3.02 10.18
CA ARG A 191 -13.02 3.68 9.11
C ARG A 191 -13.76 3.75 7.78
N ALA A 192 -14.69 2.83 7.51
CA ALA A 192 -15.46 2.88 6.28
C ALA A 192 -16.24 4.20 6.17
N MET A 193 -16.74 4.71 7.30
CA MET A 193 -17.51 5.97 7.34
C MET A 193 -16.66 7.19 6.96
N GLU A 194 -15.37 7.18 7.28
CA GLU A 194 -14.44 8.29 7.04
C GLU A 194 -13.76 8.17 5.68
N HIS A 195 -13.31 6.97 5.30
CA HIS A 195 -12.46 6.77 4.14
C HIS A 195 -13.21 6.56 2.83
N LEU A 196 -14.39 5.91 2.86
CA LEU A 196 -15.13 5.63 1.62
C LEU A 196 -15.59 6.90 0.88
N PRO A 197 -16.13 7.94 1.55
CA PRO A 197 -16.54 9.14 0.84
C PRO A 197 -15.38 9.79 0.06
N VAL A 198 -14.21 9.90 0.70
CA VAL A 198 -13.00 10.45 0.07
C VAL A 198 -12.53 9.55 -1.07
N LEU A 199 -12.46 8.24 -0.86
CA LEU A 199 -12.03 7.30 -1.90
C LEU A 199 -12.96 7.30 -3.11
N ILE A 200 -14.28 7.44 -2.91
CA ILE A 200 -15.26 7.54 -4.00
C ILE A 200 -15.01 8.84 -4.79
N ALA A 201 -14.81 9.96 -4.12
CA ALA A 201 -14.47 11.23 -4.77
C ALA A 201 -13.16 11.12 -5.56
N ASP A 202 -12.08 10.63 -4.94
CA ASP A 202 -10.78 10.40 -5.58
C ASP A 202 -10.91 9.52 -6.83
N THR A 203 -11.72 8.45 -6.74
CA THR A 203 -11.94 7.52 -7.86
C THR A 203 -12.73 8.18 -9.00
N ILE A 204 -13.75 8.99 -8.69
CA ILE A 204 -14.52 9.72 -9.70
C ILE A 204 -13.63 10.73 -10.42
N GLU A 205 -12.80 11.47 -9.68
CA GLU A 205 -11.84 12.41 -10.26
C GLU A 205 -10.82 11.68 -11.16
N GLU A 206 -10.27 10.56 -10.70
CA GLU A 206 -9.34 9.74 -11.49
C GLU A 206 -9.96 9.28 -12.80
N VAL A 207 -11.20 8.76 -12.79
CA VAL A 207 -11.88 8.28 -14.00
C VAL A 207 -12.32 9.44 -14.91
N SER A 208 -12.74 10.56 -14.33
CA SER A 208 -13.20 11.73 -15.09
C SER A 208 -12.05 12.45 -15.78
N ALA A 209 -10.83 12.40 -15.25
CA ALA A 209 -9.64 12.96 -15.89
C ALA A 209 -9.21 12.20 -17.16
N TRP A 210 -9.81 11.03 -17.44
CA TRP A 210 -9.53 10.20 -18.61
C TRP A 210 -10.59 10.33 -19.72
N ALA A 211 -11.68 11.06 -19.45
CA ALA A 211 -12.77 11.34 -20.39
C ALA A 211 -12.61 12.72 -21.04
#